data_AF-A0A836K3N0-F1
#
_entry.id   AF-A0A836K3N0-F1
#
_cell.length_a   1.000
_cell.length_b   1.000
_cell.length_c   1.000
_cell.angle_alpha   90.00
_cell.angle_beta   90.00
_cell.angle_gamma   90.00
#
_symmetry.space_group_name_H-M   'P 1'
#
loop_
_entity.id
_entity.type
_entity.pdbx_description
1 polymer ?
#
loop_
_entity_poly.entity_id
_entity_poly.type
_entity_poly.pdbx_seq_one_letter_code
_entity_poly.pdbx_strand_id
1 'polypeptide(L)'
;MSSGVIDILVDMGFSMSKAEKALEITGNKGVEPAMEWLLAHSDEAEPGPAVGESAPTLSTDSQDNVAGASSQPVSTTESAKSMKCDVCGKLFKSNLEVEFHATKSGHDRFSESTEEKKPLTEEEKREQLKMLEEKLRQKRKEREEQEKKNAFEREKNRIRSGKEMSEARKKLEELEMQKLLEQRKREKAEEKEARQRVRAQIEADKAARRAKAAAESNQVVNTTSVSLSAIPSSTSAHHRKDYTETRLQLRLTNGQTLTQSFGSKEQLSAVRLFIEMNRTDENGPFQLMTTFPKKVFTDEDYDTPLDVLGLVPSAVVIVQKKAE
;
A
#
# COMPACT_ATOMS: atom_id res chain seq x y z
N MET A 1 7.38 -16.35 -20.36
CA MET A 1 7.29 -15.41 -19.21
C MET A 1 7.66 -16.08 -17.89
N SER A 2 7.64 -17.42 -17.78
CA SER A 2 7.95 -18.17 -16.55
C SER A 2 9.44 -18.45 -16.32
N SER A 3 10.25 -18.57 -17.38
CA SER A 3 11.69 -18.88 -17.27
C SER A 3 12.50 -17.85 -16.48
N GLY A 4 12.25 -16.55 -16.69
CA GLY A 4 12.97 -15.50 -15.96
C GLY A 4 12.65 -15.48 -14.45
N VAL A 5 11.48 -15.97 -14.04
CA VAL A 5 11.13 -16.10 -12.61
C VAL A 5 11.81 -17.30 -11.98
N ILE A 6 11.95 -18.41 -12.74
CA ILE A 6 12.71 -19.58 -12.32
C ILE A 6 14.18 -19.20 -12.07
N ASP A 7 14.80 -18.47 -13.01
CA ASP A 7 16.19 -18.03 -12.86
C ASP A 7 16.41 -17.16 -11.62
N ILE A 8 15.49 -16.23 -11.32
CA ILE A 8 15.56 -15.38 -10.11
C ILE A 8 15.44 -16.24 -8.83
N LEU A 9 14.55 -17.23 -8.80
CA LEU A 9 14.40 -18.11 -7.65
C LEU A 9 15.61 -19.05 -7.48
N VAL A 10 16.23 -19.48 -8.58
CA VAL A 10 17.47 -20.26 -8.56
C VAL A 10 18.64 -19.41 -8.05
N ASP A 11 18.74 -18.15 -8.47
CA ASP A 11 19.75 -17.20 -7.99
C ASP A 11 19.61 -16.90 -6.49
N MET A 12 18.38 -16.99 -5.97
CA MET A 12 18.08 -16.91 -4.52
C MET A 12 18.34 -18.21 -3.74
N GLY A 13 18.78 -19.28 -4.42
CA GLY A 13 19.20 -20.54 -3.79
C GLY A 13 18.14 -21.64 -3.73
N PHE A 14 17.00 -21.50 -4.43
CA PHE A 14 16.01 -22.57 -4.57
C PHE A 14 16.36 -23.49 -5.75
N SER A 15 16.09 -24.79 -5.65
CA SER A 15 16.33 -25.71 -6.78
C SER A 15 15.36 -25.44 -7.93
N MET A 16 15.83 -25.62 -9.17
CA MET A 16 15.04 -25.38 -10.39
C MET A 16 13.70 -26.12 -10.37
N SER A 17 13.69 -27.40 -9.98
CA SER A 17 12.48 -28.21 -9.87
C SER A 17 11.49 -27.72 -8.81
N LYS A 18 11.98 -27.10 -7.73
CA LYS A 18 11.13 -26.48 -6.71
C LYS A 18 10.54 -25.17 -7.23
N ALA A 19 11.34 -24.33 -7.89
CA ALA A 19 10.89 -23.09 -8.49
C ALA A 19 9.80 -23.32 -9.57
N GLU A 20 9.96 -24.35 -10.41
CA GLU A 20 8.96 -24.75 -11.40
C GLU A 20 7.65 -25.20 -10.75
N LYS A 21 7.72 -26.08 -9.74
CA LYS A 21 6.54 -26.56 -9.01
C LYS A 21 5.82 -25.43 -8.28
N ALA A 22 6.57 -24.50 -7.70
CA ALA A 22 6.01 -23.31 -7.06
C ALA A 22 5.30 -22.40 -8.06
N LEU A 23 5.88 -22.20 -9.25
CA LEU A 23 5.26 -21.43 -10.32
C LEU A 23 4.00 -22.10 -10.88
N GLU A 24 4.00 -23.43 -10.98
CA GLU A 24 2.84 -24.20 -11.43
C GLU A 24 1.67 -24.07 -10.44
N ILE A 25 1.95 -24.22 -9.14
CA ILE A 25 0.94 -24.13 -8.08
C ILE A 25 0.44 -22.69 -7.90
N THR A 26 1.32 -21.70 -8.07
CA THR A 26 0.95 -20.28 -7.96
C THR A 26 0.39 -19.70 -9.25
N GLY A 27 0.32 -20.49 -10.33
CA GLY A 27 -0.28 -20.10 -11.61
C GLY A 27 0.52 -19.04 -12.35
N ASN A 28 1.85 -19.07 -12.27
CA ASN A 28 2.77 -18.15 -12.93
C ASN A 28 2.52 -16.66 -12.62
N LYS A 29 2.07 -16.35 -11.40
CA LYS A 29 1.71 -14.99 -10.96
C LYS A 29 2.90 -14.09 -10.59
N GLY A 30 4.14 -14.61 -10.65
CA GLY A 30 5.37 -13.85 -10.39
C GLY A 30 6.29 -14.50 -9.35
N VAL A 31 7.41 -13.84 -9.04
CA VAL A 31 8.44 -14.33 -8.10
C VAL A 31 7.92 -14.38 -6.67
N GLU A 32 7.21 -13.34 -6.21
CA GLU A 32 6.81 -13.21 -4.80
C GLU A 32 5.84 -14.32 -4.35
N PRO A 33 4.76 -14.65 -5.09
CA PRO A 33 3.86 -15.74 -4.71
C PRO A 33 4.56 -17.11 -4.73
N ALA A 34 5.44 -17.33 -5.72
CA ALA A 34 6.22 -18.55 -5.84
C ALA A 34 7.20 -18.70 -4.67
N MET A 35 7.85 -17.62 -4.24
CA MET A 35 8.74 -17.61 -3.08
C MET A 35 7.98 -17.85 -1.77
N GLU A 36 6.81 -17.23 -1.58
CA GLU A 36 5.99 -17.45 -0.38
C GLU A 36 5.54 -18.91 -0.27
N TRP A 37 5.16 -19.53 -1.40
CA TRP A 37 4.84 -20.96 -1.44
C TRP A 37 6.08 -21.82 -1.12
N LEU A 38 7.25 -21.50 -1.67
CA LEU A 38 8.50 -22.20 -1.41
C LEU A 38 8.96 -22.12 0.05
N LEU A 39 8.77 -20.97 0.70
CA LEU A 39 9.09 -20.77 2.11
C LEU A 39 8.09 -21.47 3.03
N ALA A 40 6.81 -21.52 2.66
CA ALA A 40 5.78 -22.22 3.42
C ALA A 40 5.93 -23.75 3.34
N HIS A 41 6.52 -24.26 2.24
CA HIS A 41 6.70 -25.69 1.98
C HIS A 41 8.19 -26.09 2.02
N SER A 42 9.04 -25.32 2.72
CA SER A 42 10.47 -25.61 2.83
C SER A 42 10.78 -26.84 3.69
N ASP A 43 9.85 -27.23 4.56
CA ASP A 43 9.98 -28.31 5.55
C ASP A 43 9.20 -29.59 5.22
N GLU A 44 8.46 -29.64 4.09
CA GLU A 44 7.84 -30.88 3.63
C GLU A 44 8.87 -31.71 2.86
N ALA A 45 9.73 -32.39 3.63
CA ALA A 45 10.58 -33.45 3.14
C ALA A 45 9.76 -34.71 2.85
N GLU A 46 10.24 -35.46 1.83
CA GLU A 46 9.97 -36.86 1.47
C GLU A 46 8.92 -37.14 0.36
N PRO A 47 9.08 -38.19 -0.49
CA PRO A 47 10.21 -39.11 -0.72
C PRO A 47 10.80 -39.01 -2.15
N GLY A 48 12.05 -39.43 -2.34
CA GLY A 48 12.75 -39.39 -3.63
C GLY A 48 12.26 -40.41 -4.69
N PRO A 49 12.85 -40.34 -5.90
CA PRO A 49 13.62 -41.49 -6.36
C PRO A 49 15.06 -41.11 -6.75
N ALA A 50 15.99 -41.86 -6.13
CA ALA A 50 17.36 -42.23 -6.50
C ALA A 50 18.12 -41.42 -7.58
N VAL A 51 19.18 -40.71 -7.16
CA VAL A 51 20.63 -41.03 -7.31
C VAL A 51 21.42 -39.90 -6.61
N GLY A 52 22.41 -40.07 -5.76
CA GLY A 52 23.08 -41.18 -5.12
C GLY A 52 24.08 -40.57 -4.12
N GLU A 53 24.67 -41.43 -3.28
CA GLU A 53 25.87 -41.17 -2.48
C GLU A 53 25.70 -40.66 -1.03
N SER A 54 25.29 -41.61 -0.19
CA SER A 54 26.04 -42.08 0.99
C SER A 54 26.43 -41.06 2.07
N ALA A 55 25.52 -40.93 3.04
CA ALA A 55 25.91 -41.09 4.44
C ALA A 55 25.08 -42.25 5.02
N PRO A 56 25.61 -43.00 6.00
CA PRO A 56 24.76 -43.26 7.14
C PRO A 56 25.43 -43.00 8.49
N THR A 57 24.56 -42.49 9.34
CA THR A 57 24.67 -42.16 10.74
C THR A 57 24.73 -43.40 11.64
N LEU A 58 25.47 -43.28 12.74
CA LEU A 58 25.42 -44.14 13.92
C LEU A 58 24.03 -44.18 14.57
N SER A 59 23.63 -45.35 15.06
CA SER A 59 22.88 -45.54 16.33
C SER A 59 22.99 -46.99 16.84
N THR A 60 23.71 -47.15 17.95
CA THR A 60 23.48 -47.99 19.16
C THR A 60 22.57 -49.24 19.09
N ASP A 61 23.07 -50.44 19.43
CA ASP A 61 22.98 -51.06 20.78
C ASP A 61 23.52 -52.52 20.82
N SER A 62 24.22 -52.83 21.91
CA SER A 62 24.37 -54.10 22.65
C SER A 62 24.78 -55.46 22.03
N GLN A 63 25.80 -56.02 22.72
CA GLN A 63 25.95 -57.39 23.23
C GLN A 63 26.56 -58.50 22.35
N ASP A 64 27.78 -58.87 22.78
CA ASP A 64 28.23 -60.22 23.16
C ASP A 64 27.99 -61.40 22.18
N ASN A 65 29.09 -61.91 21.61
CA ASN A 65 29.78 -63.15 22.05
C ASN A 65 30.28 -64.04 20.88
N VAL A 66 31.39 -64.73 21.19
CA VAL A 66 31.92 -65.99 20.62
C VAL A 66 32.83 -65.93 19.38
N ALA A 67 34.13 -66.00 19.72
CA ALA A 67 35.16 -66.96 19.29
C ALA A 67 35.48 -67.16 17.80
N GLY A 68 36.76 -66.97 17.50
CA GLY A 68 37.41 -67.45 16.27
C GLY A 68 38.91 -67.18 16.30
N ALA A 69 39.64 -67.93 17.11
CA ALA A 69 41.09 -67.87 17.20
C ALA A 69 41.75 -68.29 15.88
N SER A 70 42.71 -67.51 15.40
CA SER A 70 43.90 -68.06 14.76
C SER A 70 45.11 -67.19 15.03
N SER A 71 46.21 -67.86 15.28
CA SER A 71 47.36 -67.45 16.07
C SER A 71 48.60 -67.16 15.22
N GLN A 72 49.50 -66.34 15.80
CA GLN A 72 50.96 -66.20 15.56
C GLN A 72 51.43 -65.03 14.64
N PRO A 73 52.67 -64.51 14.82
CA PRO A 73 52.98 -63.47 15.81
C PRO A 73 53.90 -62.33 15.26
N VAL A 74 54.19 -61.36 16.15
CA VAL A 74 55.33 -60.39 16.16
C VAL A 74 55.51 -59.35 15.04
N SER A 75 55.23 -58.09 15.38
CA SER A 75 56.23 -57.00 15.26
C SER A 75 55.96 -55.91 16.29
N THR A 76 57.02 -55.56 17.03
CA THR A 76 57.10 -54.51 18.03
C THR A 76 57.13 -53.13 17.37
N THR A 77 56.15 -52.27 17.65
CA THR A 77 56.27 -50.82 17.45
C THR A 77 55.65 -50.10 18.65
N GLU A 78 56.48 -49.33 19.35
CA GLU A 78 56.09 -48.43 20.43
C GLU A 78 55.01 -47.46 19.92
N SER A 79 53.81 -47.48 20.50
CA SER A 79 52.77 -46.52 20.14
C SER A 79 53.13 -45.13 20.70
N ALA A 80 53.34 -44.17 19.81
CA ALA A 80 53.67 -42.80 20.17
C ALA A 80 52.58 -42.17 21.04
N LYS A 81 52.98 -41.58 22.16
CA LYS A 81 52.07 -41.07 23.20
C LYS A 81 51.71 -39.59 23.04
N SER A 82 52.37 -38.87 22.13
CA SER A 82 52.07 -37.48 21.76
C SER A 82 52.60 -37.14 20.35
N MET A 83 52.09 -36.09 19.72
CA MET A 83 52.61 -35.53 18.46
C MET A 83 53.14 -34.13 18.69
N LYS A 84 54.35 -33.81 18.20
CA LYS A 84 54.93 -32.46 18.26
C LYS A 84 54.90 -31.81 16.88
N CYS A 85 54.59 -30.51 16.81
CA CYS A 85 54.81 -29.74 15.59
C CYS A 85 56.29 -29.41 15.45
N ASP A 86 56.91 -29.77 14.33
CA ASP A 86 58.34 -29.53 14.10
C ASP A 86 58.66 -28.06 13.80
N VAL A 87 57.66 -27.28 13.40
CA VAL A 87 57.81 -25.86 13.05
C VAL A 87 57.78 -24.96 14.30
N CYS A 88 57.01 -25.34 15.33
CA CYS A 88 56.86 -24.53 16.55
C CYS A 88 57.11 -25.27 17.86
N GLY A 89 57.53 -26.54 17.82
CA GLY A 89 57.89 -27.36 18.98
C GLY A 89 56.75 -27.66 19.95
N LYS A 90 55.49 -27.40 19.60
CA LYS A 90 54.33 -27.62 20.48
C LYS A 90 53.95 -29.09 20.50
N LEU A 91 53.78 -29.65 21.69
CA LEU A 91 53.31 -31.01 21.93
C LEU A 91 51.78 -31.06 22.08
N PHE A 92 51.17 -32.00 21.37
CA PHE A 92 49.74 -32.25 21.27
C PHE A 92 49.41 -33.65 21.78
N LYS A 93 48.30 -33.76 22.51
CA LYS A 93 47.87 -35.01 23.16
C LYS A 93 46.99 -35.88 22.28
N SER A 94 46.33 -35.31 21.27
CA SER A 94 45.43 -36.02 20.37
C SER A 94 45.57 -35.51 18.95
N ASN A 95 45.20 -36.34 17.98
CA ASN A 95 45.20 -35.99 16.56
C ASN A 95 44.27 -34.78 16.27
N LEU A 96 43.20 -34.60 17.06
CA LEU A 96 42.28 -33.46 16.95
C LEU A 96 42.93 -32.12 17.33
N GLU A 97 43.85 -32.11 18.31
CA GLU A 97 44.59 -30.89 18.66
C GLU A 97 45.62 -30.51 17.58
N VAL A 98 46.17 -31.51 16.90
CA VAL A 98 47.10 -31.35 15.76
C VAL A 98 46.37 -30.72 14.58
N GLU A 99 45.20 -31.24 14.21
CA GLU A 99 44.36 -30.69 13.15
C GLU A 99 43.95 -29.23 13.43
N PHE A 100 43.55 -28.93 14.66
CA PHE A 100 43.19 -27.55 15.07
C PHE A 100 44.39 -26.60 15.01
N HIS A 101 45.57 -27.07 15.41
CA HIS A 101 46.80 -26.29 15.31
C HIS A 101 47.23 -26.08 13.86
N ALA A 102 47.04 -27.08 12.99
CA ALA A 102 47.26 -26.96 11.56
C ALA A 102 46.33 -25.92 10.93
N THR A 103 45.03 -25.93 11.23
CA THR A 103 44.07 -24.94 10.68
C THR A 103 44.32 -23.52 11.19
N LYS A 104 44.72 -23.37 12.45
CA LYS A 104 44.91 -22.05 13.07
C LYS A 104 46.28 -21.44 12.81
N SER A 105 47.33 -22.27 12.73
CA SER A 105 48.72 -21.82 12.61
C SER A 105 49.33 -22.10 11.24
N GLY A 106 48.69 -22.90 10.38
CA GLY A 106 49.20 -23.28 9.06
C GLY A 106 50.44 -24.16 9.11
N HIS A 107 50.64 -24.90 10.21
CA HIS A 107 51.79 -25.78 10.37
C HIS A 107 51.35 -27.23 10.14
N ASP A 108 51.94 -27.87 9.13
CA ASP A 108 51.51 -29.21 8.67
C ASP A 108 52.54 -30.30 8.96
N ARG A 109 53.69 -29.94 9.54
CA ARG A 109 54.76 -30.87 9.87
C ARG A 109 54.72 -31.26 11.34
N PHE A 110 54.31 -32.49 11.60
CA PHE A 110 54.22 -33.06 12.94
C PHE A 110 55.03 -34.36 13.01
N SER A 111 55.80 -34.51 14.08
CA SER A 111 56.53 -35.74 14.39
C SER A 111 55.99 -36.38 15.66
N GLU A 112 55.99 -37.70 15.69
CA GLU A 112 55.60 -38.49 16.86
C GLU A 112 56.67 -38.34 17.96
N SER A 113 56.25 -37.97 19.17
CA SER A 113 57.14 -37.77 20.32
C SER A 113 56.65 -38.57 21.53
N THR A 114 57.58 -39.22 22.22
CA THR A 114 57.31 -40.01 23.45
C THR A 114 57.13 -39.15 24.70
N GLU A 115 57.16 -37.82 24.58
CA GLU A 115 57.06 -36.87 25.69
C GLU A 115 55.60 -36.65 26.11
N GLU A 116 55.15 -37.33 27.16
CA GLU A 116 53.84 -37.10 27.76
C GLU A 116 53.75 -35.67 28.34
N LYS A 117 52.91 -34.82 27.74
CA LYS A 117 52.65 -33.48 28.28
C LYS A 117 52.06 -33.58 29.69
N LYS A 118 52.80 -33.05 30.68
CA LYS A 118 52.40 -33.04 32.10
C LYS A 118 50.94 -32.60 32.23
N PRO A 119 50.04 -33.47 32.72
CA PRO A 119 48.62 -33.14 32.81
C PRO A 119 48.44 -31.94 33.73
N LEU A 120 47.71 -30.93 33.24
CA LEU A 120 47.28 -29.77 34.02
C LEU A 120 46.68 -30.28 35.34
N THR A 121 47.12 -29.71 36.47
CA THR A 121 46.72 -30.12 37.81
C THR A 121 45.19 -30.11 37.94
N GLU A 122 44.63 -31.06 38.68
CA GLU A 122 43.17 -31.21 38.80
C GLU A 122 42.48 -29.93 39.30
N GLU A 123 43.19 -29.15 40.11
CA GLU A 123 42.73 -27.88 40.65
C GLU A 123 42.58 -26.80 39.56
N GLU A 124 43.58 -26.61 38.70
CA GLU A 124 43.54 -25.63 37.60
C GLU A 124 42.46 -25.98 36.56
N LYS A 125 42.23 -27.27 36.29
CA LYS A 125 41.13 -27.70 35.42
C LYS A 125 39.76 -27.36 36.01
N ARG A 126 39.59 -27.54 37.33
CA ARG A 126 38.34 -27.21 38.02
C ARG A 126 38.09 -25.70 38.01
N GLU A 127 39.12 -24.88 38.15
CA GLU A 127 39.00 -23.41 38.04
C GLU A 127 38.68 -22.94 36.63
N GLN A 128 39.33 -23.49 35.60
CA GLN A 128 39.01 -23.16 34.20
C GLN A 128 37.58 -23.56 33.83
N LEU A 129 37.08 -24.69 34.31
CA LEU A 129 35.69 -25.09 34.13
C LEU A 129 34.72 -24.14 34.83
N LYS A 130 35.02 -23.71 36.07
CA LYS A 130 34.21 -22.71 36.78
C LYS A 130 34.19 -21.36 36.06
N MET A 131 35.33 -20.88 35.58
CA MET A 131 35.41 -19.64 34.80
C MET A 131 34.64 -19.74 33.47
N LEU A 132 34.69 -20.90 32.81
CA LEU A 132 33.95 -21.14 31.58
C LEU A 132 32.44 -21.19 31.84
N GLU A 133 32.02 -21.86 32.91
CA GLU A 133 30.62 -21.94 33.36
C GLU A 133 30.07 -20.55 33.71
N GLU A 134 30.83 -19.75 34.46
CA GLU A 134 30.46 -18.38 34.82
C GLU A 134 30.33 -17.48 33.59
N LYS A 135 31.27 -17.60 32.62
CA LYS A 135 31.23 -16.86 31.37
C LYS A 135 30.04 -17.26 30.49
N LEU A 136 29.71 -18.55 30.42
CA LEU A 136 28.51 -19.04 29.73
C LEU A 136 27.24 -18.53 30.40
N ARG A 137 27.20 -18.52 31.75
CA ARG A 137 26.08 -17.98 32.52
C ARG A 137 25.91 -16.47 32.32
N GLN A 138 26.98 -15.70 32.29
CA GLN A 138 26.94 -14.27 31.96
C GLN A 138 26.40 -14.05 30.54
N LYS A 139 26.91 -14.78 29.54
CA LYS A 139 26.47 -14.67 28.15
C LYS A 139 25.00 -15.08 27.96
N ARG A 140 24.49 -16.05 28.72
CA ARG A 140 23.08 -16.42 28.73
C ARG A 140 22.19 -15.31 29.30
N LYS A 141 22.59 -14.71 30.44
CA LYS A 141 21.85 -13.58 31.04
C LYS A 141 21.82 -12.36 30.14
N GLU A 142 22.96 -12.03 29.52
CA GLU A 142 23.04 -10.92 28.56
C GLU A 142 22.12 -11.15 27.35
N ARG A 143 22.13 -12.37 26.79
CA ARG A 143 21.22 -12.73 25.69
C ARG A 143 19.76 -12.62 26.12
N GLU A 144 19.40 -13.11 27.30
CA GLU A 144 18.03 -13.03 27.82
C GLU A 144 17.58 -11.58 28.04
N GLU A 145 18.45 -10.73 28.62
CA GLU A 145 18.16 -9.30 28.77
C GLU A 145 18.03 -8.59 27.42
N GLN A 146 18.87 -8.94 26.44
CA GLN A 146 18.79 -8.39 25.10
C GLN A 146 17.52 -8.83 24.38
N GLU A 147 17.14 -10.11 24.47
CA GLU A 147 15.89 -10.62 23.91
C GLU A 147 14.67 -9.96 24.55
N LYS A 148 14.70 -9.72 25.87
CA LYS A 148 13.65 -9.00 26.60
C LYS A 148 13.55 -7.53 26.16
N LYS A 149 14.67 -6.85 25.98
CA LYS A 149 14.71 -5.47 25.43
C LYS A 149 14.16 -5.43 24.01
N ASN A 150 14.62 -6.34 23.14
CA ASN A 150 14.15 -6.45 21.77
C ASN A 150 12.65 -6.80 21.70
N ALA A 151 12.14 -7.63 22.62
CA ALA A 151 10.71 -7.94 22.71
C ALA A 151 9.89 -6.73 23.17
N PHE A 152 10.37 -6.00 24.18
CA PHE A 152 9.73 -4.77 24.65
C PHE A 152 9.71 -3.68 23.57
N GLU A 153 10.81 -3.50 22.83
CA GLU A 153 10.87 -2.55 21.72
C GLU A 153 9.93 -2.93 20.57
N ARG A 154 9.85 -4.22 20.22
CA ARG A 154 8.90 -4.70 19.21
C ARG A 154 7.45 -4.41 19.61
N GLU A 155 7.08 -4.73 20.85
CA GLU A 155 5.72 -4.45 21.33
C GLU A 155 5.43 -2.95 21.42
N LYS A 156 6.40 -2.15 21.88
CA LYS A 156 6.31 -0.69 21.90
C LYS A 156 6.13 -0.10 20.50
N ASN A 157 6.86 -0.60 19.52
CA ASN A 157 6.72 -0.17 18.12
C ASN A 157 5.37 -0.58 17.53
N ARG A 158 4.83 -1.76 17.87
CA ARG A 158 3.48 -2.19 17.47
C ARG A 158 2.40 -1.23 18.00
N ILE A 159 2.50 -0.83 19.27
CA ILE A 159 1.55 0.12 19.88
C ILE A 159 1.73 1.52 19.28
N ARG A 160 2.99 1.95 19.10
CA ARG A 160 3.31 3.26 18.51
C ARG A 160 2.79 3.37 17.09
N SER A 161 3.02 2.39 16.22
CA SER A 161 2.57 2.44 14.82
C SER A 161 1.05 2.48 14.72
N GLY A 162 0.34 1.74 15.57
CA GLY A 162 -1.13 1.82 15.66
C GLY A 162 -1.62 3.21 16.10
N LYS A 163 -0.96 3.80 17.10
CA LYS A 163 -1.28 5.15 17.58
C LYS A 163 -0.95 6.23 16.54
N GLU A 164 0.22 6.14 15.92
CA GLU A 164 0.69 7.06 14.87
C GLU A 164 -0.23 7.02 13.64
N MET A 165 -0.71 5.84 13.23
CA MET A 165 -1.69 5.74 12.14
C MET A 165 -3.04 6.40 12.49
N SER A 166 -3.50 6.26 13.73
CA SER A 166 -4.72 6.92 14.19
C SER A 166 -4.56 8.43 14.29
N GLU A 167 -3.44 8.90 14.84
CA GLU A 167 -3.10 10.33 14.94
C GLU A 167 -2.88 10.96 13.56
N ALA A 168 -2.23 10.26 12.63
CA ALA A 168 -2.04 10.73 11.26
C ALA A 168 -3.37 10.92 10.52
N ARG A 169 -4.31 9.98 10.66
CA ARG A 169 -5.68 10.12 10.10
C ARG A 169 -6.41 11.32 10.69
N LYS A 170 -6.42 11.48 12.01
CA LYS A 170 -7.05 12.63 12.68
C LYS A 170 -6.44 13.95 12.25
N LYS A 171 -5.11 14.01 12.12
CA LYS A 171 -4.40 15.22 11.70
C LYS A 171 -4.72 15.59 10.25
N LEU A 172 -4.88 14.58 9.37
CA LEU A 172 -5.28 14.82 7.99
C LEU A 172 -6.72 15.37 7.91
N GLU A 173 -7.65 14.78 8.65
CA GLU A 173 -9.04 15.26 8.75
C GLU A 173 -9.11 16.69 9.35
N GLU A 174 -8.31 16.99 10.38
CA GLU A 174 -8.25 18.33 10.97
C GLU A 174 -7.67 19.37 10.00
N LEU A 175 -6.65 19.01 9.22
CA LEU A 175 -6.09 19.88 8.17
C LEU A 175 -7.09 20.14 7.05
N GLU A 176 -7.85 19.13 6.63
CA GLU A 176 -8.92 19.29 5.64
C GLU A 176 -10.04 20.21 6.16
N MET A 177 -10.48 20.00 7.40
CA MET A 177 -11.47 20.86 8.05
C MET A 177 -10.96 22.30 8.19
N GLN A 178 -9.70 22.48 8.60
CA GLN A 178 -9.09 23.80 8.74
C GLN A 178 -9.03 24.54 7.40
N LYS A 179 -8.63 23.84 6.32
CA LYS A 179 -8.59 24.40 4.97
C LYS A 179 -9.99 24.81 4.49
N LEU A 180 -11.02 24.01 4.78
CA LEU A 180 -12.40 24.34 4.42
C LEU A 180 -12.90 25.59 5.17
N LEU A 181 -12.58 25.72 6.45
CA LEU A 181 -12.93 26.90 7.24
C LEU A 181 -12.20 28.17 6.78
N GLU A 182 -10.91 28.04 6.43
CA GLU A 182 -10.12 29.14 5.89
C GLU A 182 -10.66 29.60 4.53
N GLN A 183 -10.98 28.66 3.63
CA GLN A 183 -11.58 28.97 2.34
C GLN A 183 -12.92 29.69 2.50
N ARG A 184 -13.80 29.20 3.38
CA ARG A 184 -15.09 29.84 3.66
C ARG A 184 -14.92 31.25 4.26
N LYS A 185 -13.93 31.46 5.12
CA LYS A 185 -13.60 32.79 5.66
C LYS A 185 -13.08 33.72 4.58
N ARG A 186 -12.23 33.22 3.68
CA ARG A 186 -11.66 33.99 2.58
C ARG A 186 -12.74 34.40 1.58
N GLU A 187 -13.59 33.48 1.15
CA GLU A 187 -14.73 33.77 0.26
C GLU A 187 -15.67 34.80 0.89
N LYS A 188 -16.00 34.66 2.18
CA LYS A 188 -16.83 35.64 2.90
C LYS A 188 -16.16 37.02 3.03
N ALA A 189 -14.84 37.06 3.18
CA ALA A 189 -14.08 38.30 3.25
C ALA A 189 -14.04 39.00 1.89
N GLU A 190 -13.77 38.27 0.81
CA GLU A 190 -13.76 38.75 -0.56
C GLU A 190 -15.16 39.22 -1.00
N GLU A 191 -16.23 38.49 -0.66
CA GLU A 191 -17.61 38.90 -0.91
C GLU A 191 -17.96 40.20 -0.15
N LYS A 192 -17.54 40.30 1.12
CA LYS A 192 -17.73 41.51 1.92
C LYS A 192 -16.97 42.70 1.30
N GLU A 193 -15.74 42.50 0.86
CA GLU A 193 -14.94 43.53 0.20
C GLU A 193 -15.57 43.95 -1.14
N ALA A 194 -16.00 42.99 -1.96
CA ALA A 194 -16.69 43.27 -3.22
C ALA A 194 -17.97 44.07 -3.00
N ARG A 195 -18.77 43.68 -1.99
CA ARG A 195 -19.98 44.42 -1.61
C ARG A 195 -19.68 45.82 -1.10
N GLN A 196 -18.58 46.01 -0.36
CA GLN A 196 -18.12 47.33 0.08
C GLN A 196 -17.65 48.18 -1.10
N ARG A 197 -16.91 47.60 -2.06
CA ARG A 197 -16.48 48.28 -3.29
C ARG A 197 -17.66 48.77 -4.13
N VAL A 198 -18.68 47.93 -4.32
CA VAL A 198 -19.92 48.33 -5.02
C VAL A 198 -20.66 49.43 -4.28
N ARG A 199 -20.80 49.31 -2.95
CA ARG A 199 -21.45 50.36 -2.14
C ARG A 199 -20.72 51.70 -2.24
N ALA A 200 -19.39 51.70 -2.18
CA ALA A 200 -18.58 52.91 -2.33
C ALA A 200 -18.75 53.54 -3.72
N GLN A 201 -18.84 52.72 -4.78
CA GLN A 201 -19.05 53.20 -6.14
C GLN A 201 -20.44 53.84 -6.32
N ILE A 202 -21.48 53.27 -5.72
CA ILE A 202 -22.84 53.86 -5.72
C ILE A 202 -22.86 55.17 -4.93
N GLU A 203 -22.18 55.24 -3.79
CA GLU A 203 -22.10 56.46 -2.98
C GLU A 203 -21.37 57.57 -3.72
N ALA A 204 -20.25 57.25 -4.38
CA ALA A 204 -19.51 58.19 -5.22
C ALA A 204 -20.36 58.70 -6.40
N ASP A 205 -21.06 57.82 -7.12
CA ASP A 205 -21.94 58.22 -8.23
C ASP A 205 -23.13 59.07 -7.75
N LYS A 206 -23.73 58.69 -6.61
CA LYS A 206 -24.83 59.45 -5.98
C LYS A 206 -24.36 60.83 -5.51
N ALA A 207 -23.15 60.93 -4.93
CA ALA A 207 -22.55 62.19 -4.51
C ALA A 207 -22.22 63.07 -5.72
N ALA A 208 -21.65 62.49 -6.79
CA ALA A 208 -21.36 63.21 -8.03
C ALA A 208 -22.62 63.73 -8.72
N ARG A 209 -23.70 62.93 -8.78
CA ARG A 209 -24.99 63.37 -9.31
C ARG A 209 -25.61 64.47 -8.46
N ARG A 210 -25.53 64.37 -7.12
CA ARG A 210 -26.00 65.43 -6.22
C ARG A 210 -25.21 66.73 -6.42
N ALA A 211 -23.89 66.66 -6.58
CA ALA A 211 -23.05 67.83 -6.84
C ALA A 211 -23.36 68.46 -8.20
N LYS A 212 -23.56 67.65 -9.25
CA LYS A 212 -23.98 68.13 -10.58
C LYS A 212 -25.38 68.77 -10.55
N ALA A 213 -26.37 68.13 -9.91
CA ALA A 213 -27.70 68.71 -9.78
C ALA A 213 -27.70 70.01 -8.94
N ALA A 214 -26.84 70.12 -7.93
CA ALA A 214 -26.65 71.36 -7.18
C ALA A 214 -25.97 72.46 -8.03
N ALA A 215 -25.04 72.09 -8.92
CA ALA A 215 -24.42 73.01 -9.87
C ALA A 215 -25.38 73.44 -10.99
N GLU A 216 -26.21 72.53 -11.52
CA GLU A 216 -27.25 72.79 -12.51
C GLU A 216 -28.41 73.63 -11.93
N SER A 217 -28.72 73.50 -10.64
CA SER A 217 -29.70 74.39 -9.97
C SER A 217 -29.23 75.85 -9.87
N ASN A 218 -27.97 76.16 -10.21
CA ASN A 218 -27.45 77.53 -10.27
C ASN A 218 -27.30 78.04 -11.72
N GLN A 219 -27.76 77.28 -12.73
CA GLN A 219 -27.82 77.70 -14.12
C GLN A 219 -29.15 77.32 -14.79
N VAL A 220 -29.95 78.36 -15.04
CA VAL A 220 -30.82 78.55 -16.22
C VAL A 220 -32.26 78.02 -16.13
N VAL A 221 -33.14 79.00 -15.89
CA VAL A 221 -34.44 79.16 -16.56
C VAL A 221 -34.26 78.95 -18.07
N ASN A 222 -34.88 77.95 -18.69
CA ASN A 222 -35.80 78.13 -19.83
C ASN A 222 -36.10 76.81 -20.57
N THR A 223 -37.36 76.74 -21.03
CA THR A 223 -37.93 75.97 -22.14
C THR A 223 -38.26 74.47 -21.99
N THR A 224 -39.55 74.27 -21.83
CA THR A 224 -40.42 73.13 -22.15
C THR A 224 -40.63 72.95 -23.66
N SER A 225 -40.73 71.71 -24.16
CA SER A 225 -41.85 71.27 -25.01
C SER A 225 -41.87 69.74 -25.22
N VAL A 226 -43.09 69.22 -25.19
CA VAL A 226 -43.55 67.81 -25.13
C VAL A 226 -43.68 67.17 -26.52
N SER A 227 -43.58 65.83 -26.60
CA SER A 227 -44.39 65.01 -27.52
C SER A 227 -44.42 63.53 -27.06
N LEU A 228 -45.62 62.95 -27.06
CA LEU A 228 -45.99 61.60 -26.60
C LEU A 228 -46.22 60.64 -27.77
N SER A 229 -45.73 59.42 -27.56
CA SER A 229 -46.29 58.10 -27.91
C SER A 229 -46.51 57.64 -29.37
N ALA A 230 -45.78 56.56 -29.72
CA ALA A 230 -46.33 55.40 -30.43
C ALA A 230 -45.65 54.10 -29.94
N ILE A 231 -46.45 53.06 -29.78
CA ILE A 231 -46.22 51.80 -29.06
C ILE A 231 -45.51 50.78 -29.98
N PRO A 232 -44.47 50.05 -29.53
CA PRO A 232 -44.11 48.77 -30.12
C PRO A 232 -44.77 47.60 -29.38
N SER A 233 -45.50 46.79 -30.13
CA SER A 233 -46.08 45.53 -29.69
C SER A 233 -45.02 44.61 -29.07
N SER A 234 -45.26 44.25 -27.81
CA SER A 234 -44.52 43.26 -27.06
C SER A 234 -44.76 41.85 -27.61
N THR A 235 -43.81 41.32 -28.37
CA THR A 235 -43.55 39.88 -28.36
C THR A 235 -42.46 39.65 -27.32
N SER A 236 -42.83 38.95 -26.25
CA SER A 236 -41.97 38.59 -25.13
C SER A 236 -40.82 37.70 -25.60
N ALA A 237 -39.69 38.30 -25.96
CA ALA A 237 -38.42 37.62 -25.95
C ALA A 237 -38.10 37.26 -24.50
N HIS A 238 -38.23 35.97 -24.16
CA HIS A 238 -37.79 35.45 -22.88
C HIS A 238 -36.30 35.78 -22.71
N HIS A 239 -35.96 36.68 -21.79
CA HIS A 239 -34.60 36.84 -21.32
C HIS A 239 -34.13 35.48 -20.76
N ARG A 240 -33.35 34.73 -21.54
CA ARG A 240 -32.72 33.51 -21.04
C ARG A 240 -31.69 33.92 -20.00
N LYS A 241 -31.97 33.60 -18.75
CA LYS A 241 -30.95 33.64 -17.69
C LYS A 241 -30.07 32.42 -17.92
N ASP A 242 -28.79 32.64 -18.14
CA ASP A 242 -27.82 31.54 -18.28
C ASP A 242 -27.58 30.95 -16.88
N TYR A 243 -28.18 29.79 -16.61
CA TYR A 243 -27.89 29.05 -15.39
C TYR A 243 -26.71 28.11 -15.66
N THR A 244 -25.81 27.97 -14.69
CA THR A 244 -24.64 27.07 -14.78
C THR A 244 -25.00 25.63 -14.44
N GLU A 245 -26.06 25.44 -13.66
CA GLU A 245 -26.51 24.14 -13.14
C GLU A 245 -28.01 23.97 -13.40
N THR A 246 -28.42 22.73 -13.60
CA THR A 246 -29.80 22.33 -13.88
C THR A 246 -30.21 21.19 -12.98
N ARG A 247 -31.36 21.32 -12.32
CA ARG A 247 -31.89 20.26 -11.47
C ARG A 247 -32.97 19.46 -12.20
N LEU A 248 -32.73 18.18 -12.39
CA LEU A 248 -33.67 17.28 -13.05
C LEU A 248 -34.34 16.37 -12.04
N GLN A 249 -35.68 16.30 -12.08
CA GLN A 249 -36.46 15.28 -11.39
C GLN A 249 -36.85 14.21 -12.41
N LEU A 250 -36.30 13.02 -12.23
CA LEU A 250 -36.47 11.86 -13.09
C LEU A 250 -37.54 10.94 -12.48
N ARG A 251 -38.69 10.82 -13.13
CA ARG A 251 -39.75 9.92 -12.70
C ARG A 251 -39.56 8.56 -13.36
N LEU A 252 -39.22 7.56 -12.57
CA LEU A 252 -39.11 6.18 -13.01
C LEU A 252 -40.49 5.56 -13.25
N THR A 253 -40.51 4.49 -14.03
CA THR A 253 -41.65 3.63 -14.37
C THR A 253 -42.27 2.91 -13.18
N ASN A 254 -41.51 2.70 -12.10
CA ASN A 254 -41.99 2.16 -10.83
C ASN A 254 -42.64 3.23 -9.91
N GLY A 255 -42.72 4.49 -10.37
CA GLY A 255 -43.26 5.62 -9.59
C GLY A 255 -42.26 6.30 -8.66
N GLN A 256 -41.05 5.75 -8.51
CA GLN A 256 -39.96 6.39 -7.76
C GLN A 256 -39.43 7.62 -8.52
N THR A 257 -39.03 8.66 -7.78
CA THR A 257 -38.44 9.85 -8.39
C THR A 257 -36.98 9.99 -7.97
N LEU A 258 -36.06 10.04 -8.93
CA LEU A 258 -34.67 10.39 -8.70
C LEU A 258 -34.49 11.88 -8.94
N THR A 259 -33.71 12.56 -8.12
CA THR A 259 -33.40 13.97 -8.32
C THR A 259 -31.90 14.16 -8.38
N GLN A 260 -31.42 14.75 -9.47
CA GLN A 260 -30.00 14.94 -9.71
C GLN A 260 -29.77 16.33 -10.30
N SER A 261 -28.65 16.95 -9.94
CA SER A 261 -28.19 18.16 -10.60
C SER A 261 -27.10 17.84 -11.63
N PHE A 262 -27.18 18.53 -12.76
CA PHE A 262 -26.33 18.39 -13.94
C PHE A 262 -25.84 19.77 -14.38
N GLY A 263 -24.72 19.84 -15.09
CA GLY A 263 -24.25 21.09 -15.69
C GLY A 263 -25.17 21.54 -16.83
N SER A 264 -25.37 22.84 -17.03
CA SER A 264 -26.21 23.33 -18.15
C SER A 264 -25.67 22.98 -19.54
N LYS A 265 -24.35 22.79 -19.65
CA LYS A 265 -23.65 22.37 -20.87
C LYS A 265 -23.47 20.84 -20.97
N GLU A 266 -23.97 20.09 -19.99
CA GLU A 266 -23.88 18.64 -20.00
C GLU A 266 -24.89 18.04 -21.00
N GLN A 267 -24.57 16.90 -21.57
CA GLN A 267 -25.40 16.24 -22.58
C GLN A 267 -26.54 15.45 -21.93
N LEU A 268 -27.65 15.28 -22.64
CA LEU A 268 -28.77 14.45 -22.18
C LEU A 268 -28.36 12.96 -22.04
N SER A 269 -27.33 12.50 -22.76
CA SER A 269 -26.70 11.18 -22.59
C SER A 269 -26.23 10.92 -21.15
N ALA A 270 -25.70 11.92 -20.45
CA ALA A 270 -25.28 11.78 -19.05
C ALA A 270 -26.47 11.50 -18.12
N VAL A 271 -27.63 12.10 -18.40
CA VAL A 271 -28.88 11.84 -17.68
C VAL A 271 -29.36 10.41 -17.92
N ARG A 272 -29.21 9.90 -19.15
CA ARG A 272 -29.52 8.50 -19.49
C ARG A 272 -28.65 7.52 -18.72
N LEU A 273 -27.33 7.74 -18.69
CA LEU A 273 -26.38 6.92 -17.93
C LEU A 273 -26.67 6.97 -16.43
N PHE A 274 -27.01 8.14 -15.89
CA PHE A 274 -27.40 8.29 -14.49
C PHE A 274 -28.64 7.46 -14.16
N ILE A 275 -29.64 7.45 -15.05
CA ILE A 275 -30.82 6.58 -14.91
C ILE A 275 -30.39 5.12 -14.96
N GLU A 276 -29.61 4.69 -15.95
CA GLU A 276 -29.15 3.29 -16.06
C GLU A 276 -28.43 2.81 -14.80
N MET A 277 -27.60 3.65 -14.17
CA MET A 277 -26.84 3.30 -12.98
C MET A 277 -27.66 3.35 -11.67
N ASN A 278 -28.70 4.18 -11.60
CA ASN A 278 -29.50 4.38 -10.38
C ASN A 278 -30.94 3.85 -10.48
N ARG A 279 -31.29 3.17 -11.59
CA ARG A 279 -32.63 2.64 -11.81
C ARG A 279 -32.82 1.34 -11.02
N THR A 280 -33.86 1.35 -10.18
CA THR A 280 -34.34 0.19 -9.40
C THR A 280 -35.45 -0.59 -10.13
N ASP A 281 -35.78 -0.22 -11.38
CA ASP A 281 -36.80 -0.87 -12.20
C ASP A 281 -36.16 -1.79 -13.26
N GLU A 282 -36.94 -2.69 -13.85
CA GLU A 282 -36.48 -3.70 -14.82
C GLU A 282 -35.54 -3.12 -15.90
N ASN A 283 -34.42 -3.81 -16.11
CA ASN A 283 -33.35 -3.40 -17.02
C ASN A 283 -33.76 -3.67 -18.48
N GLY A 284 -34.41 -2.69 -19.09
CA GLY A 284 -34.90 -2.77 -20.47
C GLY A 284 -34.87 -1.41 -21.17
N PRO A 285 -35.01 -1.40 -22.51
CA PRO A 285 -34.94 -0.17 -23.29
C PRO A 285 -36.02 0.82 -22.81
N PHE A 286 -35.59 2.03 -22.55
CA PHE A 286 -36.45 3.10 -22.07
C PHE A 286 -36.27 4.36 -22.90
N GLN A 287 -37.29 5.19 -22.85
CA GLN A 287 -37.43 6.41 -23.61
C GLN A 287 -37.66 7.56 -22.62
N LEU A 288 -36.97 8.69 -22.82
CA LEU A 288 -37.15 9.87 -21.99
C LEU A 288 -38.20 10.80 -22.61
N MET A 289 -39.11 11.31 -21.77
CA MET A 289 -40.15 12.27 -22.15
C MET A 289 -40.23 13.43 -21.16
N THR A 290 -40.44 14.66 -21.63
CA THR A 290 -40.73 15.83 -20.77
C THR A 290 -42.23 15.99 -20.48
N THR A 291 -42.58 16.65 -19.37
CA THR A 291 -43.98 16.91 -19.00
C THR A 291 -44.59 18.09 -19.78
N PHE A 292 -43.86 19.19 -19.94
CA PHE A 292 -44.32 20.38 -20.65
C PHE A 292 -43.15 21.23 -21.17
N PRO A 293 -43.09 21.59 -22.46
CA PRO A 293 -43.87 20.99 -23.55
C PRO A 293 -43.53 19.51 -23.69
N LYS A 294 -44.52 18.67 -24.02
CA LYS A 294 -44.28 17.22 -24.18
C LYS A 294 -43.37 16.97 -25.37
N LYS A 295 -42.12 16.58 -25.09
CA LYS A 295 -41.11 16.18 -26.07
C LYS A 295 -40.61 14.79 -25.71
N VAL A 296 -40.53 13.91 -26.71
CA VAL A 296 -39.96 12.57 -26.61
C VAL A 296 -38.56 12.63 -27.18
N PHE A 297 -37.54 12.25 -26.41
CA PHE A 297 -36.13 12.45 -26.76
C PHE A 297 -35.54 11.33 -27.61
N THR A 298 -35.27 11.59 -28.88
CA THR A 298 -34.70 10.60 -29.81
C THR A 298 -33.20 10.44 -29.63
N ASP A 299 -32.58 9.49 -30.33
CA ASP A 299 -31.12 9.23 -30.26
C ASP A 299 -30.28 10.50 -30.54
N GLU A 300 -30.75 11.36 -31.47
CA GLU A 300 -30.11 12.64 -31.80
C GLU A 300 -30.19 13.67 -30.65
N ASP A 301 -31.23 13.61 -29.83
CA ASP A 301 -31.38 14.54 -28.70
C ASP A 301 -30.41 14.21 -27.55
N TYR A 302 -29.90 12.98 -27.45
CA TYR A 302 -28.97 12.60 -26.38
C TYR A 302 -27.60 13.28 -26.51
N ASP A 303 -27.19 13.66 -27.72
CA ASP A 303 -25.93 14.35 -27.98
C ASP A 303 -26.03 15.87 -27.75
N THR A 304 -27.25 16.39 -27.56
CA THR A 304 -27.50 17.81 -27.33
C THR A 304 -27.40 18.20 -25.85
N PRO A 305 -26.89 19.40 -25.53
CA PRO A 305 -26.76 19.85 -24.16
C PRO A 305 -28.12 20.26 -23.55
N LEU A 306 -28.24 20.14 -22.23
CA LEU A 306 -29.48 20.40 -21.48
C LEU A 306 -30.04 21.82 -21.67
N ASP A 307 -29.18 22.82 -21.89
CA ASP A 307 -29.56 24.20 -22.21
C ASP A 307 -30.29 24.35 -23.55
N VAL A 308 -29.81 23.66 -24.59
CA VAL A 308 -30.45 23.69 -25.92
C VAL A 308 -31.81 22.99 -25.87
N LEU A 309 -31.93 21.94 -25.05
CA LEU A 309 -33.17 21.21 -24.83
C LEU A 309 -34.18 21.96 -23.94
N GLY A 310 -33.82 23.10 -23.37
CA GLY A 310 -34.71 23.91 -22.52
C GLY A 310 -35.03 23.23 -21.19
N LEU A 311 -34.15 22.35 -20.71
CA LEU A 311 -34.31 21.66 -19.42
C LEU A 311 -33.82 22.49 -18.22
N VAL A 312 -33.23 23.65 -18.50
CA VAL A 312 -32.65 24.60 -17.55
C VAL A 312 -33.72 25.62 -17.10
N PRO A 313 -33.79 26.02 -15.80
CA PRO A 313 -32.96 25.63 -14.66
C PRO A 313 -33.46 24.38 -13.91
N SER A 314 -34.70 23.98 -14.14
CA SER A 314 -35.29 22.79 -13.51
C SER A 314 -36.30 22.18 -14.44
N ALA A 315 -36.24 20.87 -14.62
CA ALA A 315 -37.18 20.14 -15.46
C ALA A 315 -37.54 18.78 -14.87
N VAL A 316 -38.71 18.28 -15.28
CA VAL A 316 -39.21 16.96 -14.92
C VAL A 316 -39.16 16.08 -16.17
N VAL A 317 -38.38 15.00 -16.09
CA VAL A 317 -38.25 14.02 -17.16
C VAL A 317 -38.87 12.71 -16.67
N ILE A 318 -39.69 12.10 -17.50
CA ILE A 318 -40.38 10.84 -17.23
C ILE A 318 -39.69 9.76 -18.06
N VAL A 319 -39.35 8.66 -17.40
CA VAL A 319 -38.88 7.45 -18.03
C VAL A 319 -40.11 6.64 -18.47
N GLN A 320 -40.18 6.32 -19.76
CA GLN A 320 -41.21 5.46 -20.33
C GLN A 320 -40.55 4.18 -20.85
N LYS A 321 -41.21 3.03 -20.68
CA LYS A 321 -40.75 1.79 -21.33
C LYS A 321 -40.90 1.98 -22.84
N LYS A 322 -39.83 1.71 -23.60
CA LYS A 322 -39.91 1.71 -25.07
C LYS A 322 -40.65 0.44 -25.45
N ALA A 323 -41.92 0.57 -25.84
CA ALA A 323 -42.65 -0.53 -26.45
C ALA A 323 -42.04 -0.76 -27.83
N GLU A 324 -41.52 -1.96 -28.05
CA GLU A 324 -41.09 -2.44 -29.36
C GLU A 324 -42.32 -2.74 -30.23
#